data_AF-A0A099CWZ9-F1
#
_entry.id   AF-A0A099CWZ9-F1
#
_cell.length_a   1.000
_cell.length_b   1.000
_cell.length_c   1.000
_cell.angle_alpha   90.00
_cell.angle_beta   90.00
_cell.angle_gamma   90.00
#
_symmetry.space_group_name_H-M   'P 1'
#
loop_
_entity.id
_entity.type
_entity.pdbx_description
1 polymer ?
#
loop_
_entity_poly.entity_id
_entity_poly.type
_entity_poly.pdbx_seq_one_letter_code
_entity_poly.pdbx_strand_id
1 'polypeptide(L)'
;MARKPFPNDDAATAERHRMIAAAIASYLRQHPRSADTAQGIRQWWLHASVPDATEAEVEQALAGLRQHGVVESLRIGQRELWRLRTDD
;
A
#
# COMPACT_ATOMS: atom_id res chain seq x y z
N MET A 1 -31.97 -4.77 16.05
CA MET A 1 -31.94 -4.76 14.57
C MET A 1 -30.49 -4.63 14.13
N ALA A 2 -29.85 -5.73 13.72
CA ALA A 2 -28.48 -5.72 13.23
C ALA A 2 -28.52 -5.64 11.70
N ARG A 3 -28.00 -4.56 11.11
CA ARG A 3 -27.73 -4.48 9.67
C ARG A 3 -26.71 -5.58 9.37
N LYS A 4 -27.11 -6.63 8.64
CA LYS A 4 -26.13 -7.53 8.02
C LYS A 4 -25.29 -6.68 7.07
N PRO A 5 -23.95 -6.80 7.06
CA PRO A 5 -23.15 -6.14 6.04
C PRO A 5 -23.63 -6.65 4.67
N PHE A 6 -23.86 -5.74 3.73
CA PHE A 6 -24.11 -6.14 2.36
C PHE A 6 -22.79 -6.69 1.79
N PRO A 7 -22.79 -7.84 1.11
CA PRO A 7 -21.57 -8.48 0.59
C PRO A 7 -20.84 -7.69 -0.51
N ASN A 8 -21.16 -6.41 -0.70
CA ASN A 8 -20.64 -5.57 -1.78
C ASN A 8 -19.59 -4.54 -1.30
N ASP A 9 -19.68 -4.06 -0.05
CA ASP A 9 -18.74 -3.05 0.47
C ASP A 9 -17.37 -3.66 0.78
N ASP A 10 -17.32 -4.79 1.50
CA ASP A 10 -16.06 -5.45 1.86
C ASP A 10 -15.28 -5.94 0.62
N ALA A 11 -15.98 -6.45 -0.39
CA ALA A 11 -15.38 -6.89 -1.64
C ALA A 11 -14.83 -5.72 -2.46
N ALA A 12 -15.57 -4.61 -2.53
CA ALA A 12 -15.12 -3.40 -3.22
C ALA A 12 -13.90 -2.78 -2.52
N THR A 13 -13.89 -2.72 -1.18
CA THR A 13 -12.74 -2.28 -0.39
C THR A 13 -11.53 -3.20 -0.58
N ALA A 14 -11.73 -4.51 -0.57
CA ALA A 14 -10.65 -5.46 -0.80
C ALA A 14 -10.05 -5.31 -2.21
N GLU A 15 -10.89 -5.13 -3.23
CA GLU A 15 -10.42 -4.90 -4.59
C GLU A 15 -9.66 -3.57 -4.72
N ARG A 16 -10.16 -2.52 -4.06
CA ARG A 16 -9.47 -1.23 -3.98
C ARG A 16 -8.08 -1.35 -3.36
N HIS A 17 -7.94 -2.07 -2.25
CA HIS A 17 -6.63 -2.32 -1.62
C HIS A 17 -5.70 -3.13 -2.53
N ARG A 18 -6.21 -4.12 -3.27
CA ARG A 18 -5.42 -4.89 -4.25
C ARG A 18 -4.92 -4.02 -5.39
N MET A 19 -5.76 -3.12 -5.93
CA MET A 19 -5.35 -2.18 -6.98
C MET A 19 -4.22 -1.27 -6.50
N ILE A 20 -4.33 -0.74 -5.27
CA ILE A 20 -3.29 0.09 -4.66
C ILE A 20 -2.00 -0.72 -4.45
N ALA A 21 -2.11 -1.93 -3.91
CA ALA A 21 -0.96 -2.81 -3.71
C ALA A 21 -0.25 -3.13 -5.04
N ALA A 22 -1.00 -3.40 -6.11
CA ALA A 22 -0.45 -3.65 -7.43
C ALA A 22 0.29 -2.43 -7.99
N ALA A 23 -0.26 -1.22 -7.80
CA ALA A 23 0.38 0.02 -8.21
C ALA A 23 1.69 0.28 -7.45
N ILE A 24 1.71 0.10 -6.11
CA ILE A 24 2.92 0.22 -5.28
C ILE A 24 3.98 -0.79 -5.73
N ALA A 25 3.61 -2.06 -5.88
CA ALA A 25 4.54 -3.11 -6.31
C ALA A 25 5.06 -2.88 -7.73
N SER A 26 4.24 -2.31 -8.63
CA SER A 26 4.67 -1.91 -9.98
C SER A 26 5.71 -0.78 -9.93
N TYR A 27 5.46 0.23 -9.10
CA TYR A 27 6.40 1.33 -8.91
C TYR A 27 7.74 0.84 -8.34
N LEU A 28 7.72 0.03 -7.28
CA LEU A 28 8.93 -0.52 -6.66
C LEU A 28 9.72 -1.45 -7.59
N ARG A 29 9.06 -2.19 -8.48
CA ARG A 29 9.75 -2.98 -9.51
C ARG A 29 10.51 -2.10 -10.52
N GLN A 30 9.97 -0.93 -10.85
CA GLN A 30 10.62 0.05 -11.73
C GLN A 30 11.69 0.87 -10.99
N HIS A 31 11.52 1.08 -9.68
CA HIS A 31 12.43 1.83 -8.82
C HIS A 31 12.81 1.03 -7.56
N PRO A 32 13.66 -0.03 -7.66
CA PRO A 32 13.91 -0.95 -6.55
C PRO A 32 14.59 -0.34 -5.32
N ARG A 33 15.23 0.84 -5.48
CA ARG A 33 15.91 1.56 -4.40
C ARG A 33 15.03 2.61 -3.72
N SER A 34 13.79 2.79 -4.18
CA SER A 34 12.87 3.74 -3.57
C SER A 34 12.42 3.27 -2.19
N ALA A 35 12.38 4.21 -1.26
CA ALA A 35 11.85 4.03 0.08
C ALA A 35 11.13 5.32 0.49
N ASP A 36 9.90 5.22 0.97
CA ASP A 36 9.15 6.40 1.45
C ASP A 36 8.10 6.00 2.50
N THR A 37 7.60 6.99 3.21
CA THR A 37 6.44 6.93 4.10
C THR A 37 5.14 6.65 3.34
N ALA A 38 4.10 6.15 4.01
CA ALA A 38 2.77 5.96 3.39
C ALA A 38 2.24 7.26 2.76
N GLN A 39 2.42 8.40 3.44
CA GLN A 39 2.10 9.72 2.91
C GLN A 39 2.86 10.04 1.61
N GLY A 40 4.16 9.78 1.56
CA GLY A 40 4.98 10.04 0.36
C GLY A 40 4.65 9.10 -0.80
N ILE A 41 4.38 7.82 -0.51
CA ILE A 41 3.92 6.84 -1.50
C ILE A 41 2.62 7.32 -2.15
N ARG A 42 1.66 7.75 -1.32
CA ARG A 42 0.39 8.33 -1.78
C ARG A 42 0.60 9.55 -2.67
N GLN A 43 1.46 10.48 -2.24
CA GLN A 43 1.67 11.77 -2.91
C GLN A 43 2.49 11.67 -4.20
N TRP A 44 3.45 10.75 -4.28
CA TRP A 44 4.44 10.72 -5.37
C TRP A 44 4.33 9.48 -6.24
N TRP A 45 4.19 8.29 -5.63
CA TRP A 45 4.22 7.04 -6.39
C TRP A 45 2.85 6.75 -6.99
N LEU A 46 1.79 7.03 -6.23
CA LEU A 46 0.42 6.72 -6.62
C LEU A 46 -0.31 7.87 -7.31
N HIS A 47 0.22 9.09 -7.31
CA HIS A 47 -0.47 10.26 -7.83
C HIS A 47 -0.99 10.08 -9.27
N ALA A 48 -0.21 9.41 -10.13
CA ALA A 48 -0.60 9.18 -11.53
C ALA A 48 -1.53 7.97 -11.73
N SER A 49 -1.53 7.00 -10.81
CA SER A 49 -2.27 5.73 -10.99
C SER A 49 -3.53 5.63 -10.13
N VAL A 50 -3.48 6.16 -8.90
CA VAL A 50 -4.56 6.14 -7.91
C VAL A 50 -4.56 7.48 -7.13
N PRO A 51 -4.94 8.60 -7.77
CA PRO A 51 -4.83 9.94 -7.18
C PRO A 51 -5.66 10.13 -5.90
N ASP A 52 -6.79 9.44 -5.79
CA ASP A 52 -7.72 9.55 -4.66
C ASP A 52 -7.47 8.49 -3.57
N ALA A 53 -6.33 7.80 -3.58
CA ALA A 53 -5.99 6.89 -2.49
C ALA A 53 -5.82 7.68 -1.18
N THR A 54 -6.46 7.22 -0.11
CA THR A 54 -6.25 7.71 1.24
C THR A 54 -4.99 7.08 1.86
N GLU A 55 -4.43 7.72 2.88
CA GLU A 55 -3.27 7.16 3.59
C GLU A 55 -3.60 5.82 4.25
N ALA A 56 -4.80 5.66 4.81
CA ALA A 56 -5.26 4.41 5.40
C ALA A 56 -5.33 3.28 4.38
N GLU A 57 -5.86 3.52 3.17
CA GLU A 57 -5.88 2.50 2.10
C GLU A 57 -4.46 2.09 1.67
N VAL A 58 -3.53 3.05 1.63
CA VAL A 58 -2.12 2.80 1.31
C VAL A 58 -1.46 1.95 2.40
N GLU A 59 -1.69 2.26 3.68
CA GLU A 59 -1.20 1.46 4.80
C GLU A 59 -1.75 0.03 4.78
N GLN A 60 -3.05 -0.14 4.52
CA GLN A 60 -3.66 -1.47 4.41
C GLN A 60 -3.07 -2.27 3.24
N ALA A 61 -2.88 -1.64 2.08
CA ALA A 61 -2.24 -2.26 0.93
C ALA A 61 -0.78 -2.66 1.22
N LEU A 62 0.00 -1.79 1.87
CA LEU A 62 1.38 -2.05 2.29
C LEU A 62 1.47 -3.18 3.31
N ALA A 63 0.55 -3.22 4.27
CA ALA A 63 0.45 -4.31 5.24
C ALA A 63 0.21 -5.65 4.55
N GLY A 64 -0.66 -5.70 3.53
CA GLY A 64 -0.86 -6.88 2.70
C GLY A 64 0.41 -7.29 1.95
N LEU A 65 1.06 -6.34 1.26
CA LEU A 65 2.31 -6.60 0.54
C LEU A 65 3.43 -7.12 1.45
N ARG A 66 3.51 -6.62 2.69
CA ARG A 66 4.48 -7.08 3.68
C ARG A 66 4.21 -8.51 4.15
N GLN A 67 2.95 -8.85 4.38
CA GLN A 67 2.55 -10.22 4.73
C GLN A 67 2.92 -11.21 3.60
N HIS A 68 2.87 -10.76 2.35
CA HIS A 68 3.30 -11.54 1.18
C HIS A 68 4.81 -11.46 0.88
N GLY A 69 5.59 -10.75 1.70
CA GLY A 69 7.05 -10.65 1.53
C GLY A 69 7.51 -9.79 0.36
N VAL A 70 6.65 -8.94 -0.22
CA VAL A 70 7.01 -8.06 -1.34
C VAL A 70 7.74 -6.81 -0.86
N VAL A 71 7.29 -6.26 0.27
CA VAL A 71 7.87 -5.05 0.86
C VAL A 71 8.26 -5.30 2.31
N GLU A 72 9.14 -4.46 2.81
CA GLU A 72 9.50 -4.38 4.22
C GLU A 72 9.29 -2.96 4.74
N SER A 73 9.05 -2.83 6.05
CA SER A 73 8.99 -1.53 6.72
C SER A 73 10.21 -1.34 7.62
N LEU A 74 10.84 -0.17 7.52
CA LEU A 74 11.96 0.25 8.35
C LEU A 74 11.54 1.44 9.19
N ARG A 75 11.71 1.32 10.50
CA ARG A 75 11.52 2.44 11.43
C ARG A 75 12.80 3.27 11.46
N ILE A 76 12.75 4.52 11.00
CA ILE A 76 13.86 5.46 11.09
C ILE A 76 13.42 6.65 11.93
N GLY A 77 13.89 6.69 13.19
CA GLY A 77 13.41 7.63 14.18
C GLY A 77 11.91 7.46 14.43
N GLN A 78 11.13 8.53 14.16
CA GLN A 78 9.67 8.54 14.31
C GLN A 78 8.92 8.15 13.03
N ARG A 79 9.62 7.90 11.92
CA ARG A 79 9.00 7.62 10.63
C ARG A 79 9.09 6.14 10.30
N GLU A 80 8.07 5.62 9.65
CA GLU A 80 8.09 4.31 9.02
C GLU A 80 8.25 4.48 7.51
N LEU A 81 9.31 3.91 6.96
CA LEU A 81 9.57 3.88 5.53
C LEU A 81 9.29 2.49 4.98
N TRP A 82 8.70 2.45 3.80
CA TRP A 82 8.36 1.25 3.08
C TRP A 82 9.23 1.15 1.83
N ARG A 83 9.83 -0.01 1.63
CA ARG A 83 10.68 -0.29 0.47
C ARG A 83 10.49 -1.70 -0.03
N LEU A 84 10.99 -1.99 -1.22
CA LEU A 84 11.05 -3.34 -1.74
C LEU A 84 11.87 -4.22 -0.78
N ARG A 85 11.36 -5.41 -0.46
CA ARG A 85 12.14 -6.39 0.29
C ARG A 85 13.21 -6.95 -0.63
N THR A 86 14.47 -6.73 -0.28
CA THR A 86 15.59 -7.47 -0.88
C THR A 86 15.79 -8.73 -0.05
N ASP A 87 15.75 -9.88 -0.70
CA ASP A 87 16.27 -11.12 -0.12
C ASP A 87 17.80 -10.97 -0.11
N ASP A 88 18.42 -10.94 1.08
CA ASP A 88 19.87 -10.95 1.27
C ASP A 88 20.36 -12.39 1.36
#